data_AF-A0A4P5VP54-F1
#
_entry.id   AF-A0A4P5VP54-F1
#
_cell.length_a   1.000
_cell.length_b   1.000
_cell.length_c   1.000
_cell.angle_alpha   90.00
_cell.angle_beta   90.00
_cell.angle_gamma   90.00
#
_symmetry.space_group_name_H-M   'P 1'
#
loop_
_entity.id
_entity.type
_entity.pdbx_description
1 polymer ?
#
loop_
_entity_poly.entity_id
_entity_poly.type
_entity_poly.pdbx_seq_one_letter_code
_entity_poly.pdbx_strand_id
1 'polypeptide(L)'
;MPSIPPSTRQRCELCQVEIQAMAGGADLVHFSMGAPGTRAKLWARVCQYLRSPEQCARCLNQEASLRGTVTSNDYYAEAPLLDLGVIPPADPLG
;
A
#
# COMPACT_ATOMS: atom_id res chain seq x y z
N MET A 1 -19.53 -8.19 -2.29
CA MET A 1 -18.32 -7.38 -2.60
C MET A 1 -17.93 -7.65 -4.04
N PRO A 2 -17.41 -6.68 -4.80
CA PRO A 2 -17.27 -6.81 -6.25
C PRO A 2 -16.06 -7.67 -6.60
N SER A 3 -16.31 -8.84 -7.17
CA SER A 3 -15.33 -9.58 -7.95
C SER A 3 -15.05 -8.76 -9.22
N ILE A 4 -13.81 -8.30 -9.42
CA ILE A 4 -13.43 -7.53 -10.61
C ILE A 4 -13.34 -8.52 -11.78
N PRO A 5 -14.12 -8.34 -12.87
CA PRO A 5 -14.02 -9.22 -14.03
C PRO A 5 -12.62 -9.17 -14.64
N PRO A 6 -12.06 -10.31 -15.11
CA PRO A 6 -10.74 -10.34 -15.73
C PRO A 6 -10.67 -9.34 -16.90
N SER A 7 -9.52 -8.67 -17.06
CA SER A 7 -9.23 -7.57 -17.99
C SER A 7 -9.87 -6.21 -17.68
N THR A 8 -10.65 -6.08 -16.60
CA THR A 8 -11.17 -4.77 -16.15
C THR A 8 -10.27 -4.11 -15.11
N ARG A 9 -10.16 -2.78 -15.20
CA ARG A 9 -9.45 -1.94 -14.23
C ARG A 9 -10.46 -1.15 -13.41
N GLN A 10 -10.36 -1.21 -12.09
CA GLN A 10 -11.23 -0.48 -11.18
C GLN A 10 -10.42 0.37 -10.21
N ARG A 11 -10.83 1.61 -10.03
CA ARG A 11 -10.23 2.54 -9.07
C ARG A 11 -11.03 2.53 -7.78
N CYS A 12 -10.37 2.33 -6.64
CA CYS A 12 -11.05 2.43 -5.36
C CYS A 12 -11.33 3.91 -5.02
N GLU A 13 -12.58 4.27 -4.73
CA GLU A 13 -12.93 5.64 -4.37
C GLU A 13 -12.31 6.12 -3.04
N LEU A 14 -11.96 5.19 -2.14
CA LEU A 14 -11.38 5.54 -0.85
C LEU A 14 -9.86 5.72 -0.89
N CYS A 15 -9.13 4.72 -1.40
CA CYS A 15 -7.67 4.79 -1.43
C CYS A 15 -7.10 5.30 -2.77
N GLN A 16 -7.95 5.51 -3.78
CA GLN A 16 -7.59 6.04 -5.10
C GLN A 16 -6.61 5.18 -5.91
N VAL A 17 -6.31 3.96 -5.46
CA VAL A 17 -5.46 2.99 -6.15
C VAL A 17 -6.29 2.17 -7.14
N GLU A 18 -5.69 1.88 -8.29
CA GLU A 18 -6.30 1.08 -9.36
C GLU A 18 -5.90 -0.39 -9.27
N ILE A 19 -6.87 -1.28 -9.41
CA ILE A 19 -6.68 -2.73 -9.45
C ILE A 19 -7.15 -3.23 -10.81
N GLN A 20 -6.26 -3.92 -11.52
CA GLN A 20 -6.54 -4.56 -12.80
C GLN A 20 -6.61 -6.07 -12.60
N ALA A 21 -7.77 -6.65 -12.88
CA ALA A 21 -7.90 -8.10 -12.82
C ALA A 21 -7.21 -8.75 -14.03
N MET A 22 -6.43 -9.79 -13.76
CA MET A 22 -5.69 -10.51 -14.79
C MET A 22 -6.29 -11.90 -15.02
N ALA A 23 -6.19 -12.40 -16.25
CA ALA A 23 -6.47 -13.80 -16.53
C ALA A 23 -5.54 -14.69 -15.67
N GLY A 24 -6.11 -15.66 -14.96
CA GLY A 24 -5.36 -16.49 -14.01
C GLY A 24 -5.41 -16.01 -12.54
N GLY A 25 -6.14 -14.94 -12.24
CA GLY A 25 -6.47 -14.55 -10.85
C GLY A 25 -5.41 -13.73 -10.11
N ALA A 26 -4.28 -13.41 -10.76
CA ALA A 26 -3.23 -12.58 -10.19
C ALA A 26 -3.44 -11.10 -10.54
N ASP A 27 -4.30 -10.41 -9.78
CA ASP A 27 -4.56 -8.97 -9.95
C ASP A 27 -3.27 -8.13 -9.91
N LEU A 28 -3.18 -7.14 -10.81
CA LEU A 28 -2.11 -6.15 -10.85
C LEU A 28 -2.59 -4.84 -10.20
N VAL A 29 -1.87 -4.35 -9.20
CA VAL A 29 -2.18 -3.09 -8.52
C VAL A 29 -1.30 -1.98 -9.05
N HIS A 30 -1.93 -0.87 -9.46
CA HIS A 30 -1.26 0.30 -10.01
C HIS A 30 -1.28 1.46 -9.02
N PHE A 31 -0.12 1.71 -8.41
CA PHE A 31 0.10 2.87 -7.54
C PHE A 31 0.32 4.14 -8.37
N SER A 32 0.19 5.31 -7.74
CA SER A 32 0.44 6.60 -8.41
C SER A 32 1.89 6.78 -8.85
N MET A 33 2.83 6.13 -8.16
CA MET A 33 4.27 6.19 -8.42
C MET A 33 4.91 4.81 -8.23
N GLY A 34 5.90 4.52 -9.07
CA GLY A 34 6.69 3.29 -9.01
C GLY A 34 6.09 2.13 -9.81
N ALA A 35 6.69 0.95 -9.64
CA ALA A 35 6.26 -0.26 -10.32
C ALA A 35 4.90 -0.74 -9.78
N PRO A 36 4.08 -1.41 -10.62
CA PRO A 36 2.91 -2.12 -10.15
C PRO A 36 3.24 -3.14 -9.06
N GLY A 37 2.25 -3.45 -8.22
CA GLY A 37 2.39 -4.40 -7.13
C GLY A 37 1.20 -5.33 -6.97
N THR A 38 1.10 -5.91 -5.77
CA THR A 38 0.09 -6.89 -5.40
C THR A 38 -0.96 -6.29 -4.48
N ARG A 39 -2.09 -6.99 -4.33
CA ARG A 39 -3.14 -6.65 -3.37
C ARG A 39 -2.67 -6.72 -1.92
N ALA A 40 -1.78 -7.66 -1.60
CA ALA A 40 -1.11 -7.75 -0.31
C ALA A 40 -0.31 -6.46 0.01
N LYS A 41 0.53 -6.00 -0.92
CA LYS A 41 1.27 -4.73 -0.82
C LYS A 41 0.35 -3.52 -0.63
N LEU A 42 -0.73 -3.45 -1.40
CA LEU A 42 -1.72 -2.37 -1.26
C LEU A 42 -2.35 -2.34 0.14
N TRP A 43 -2.72 -3.50 0.67
CA TRP A 43 -3.31 -3.56 2.00
C TRP A 43 -2.30 -3.16 3.08
N ALA A 44 -1.09 -3.72 3.04
CA ALA A 44 -0.02 -3.45 4.00
C ALA A 44 0.41 -1.97 4.04
N ARG A 45 0.27 -1.24 2.93
CA ARG A 45 0.69 0.17 2.87
C ARG A 45 -0.45 1.16 3.04
N VAL A 46 -1.68 0.78 2.69
CA VAL A 46 -2.79 1.74 2.56
C VAL A 46 -4.06 1.23 3.21
N CYS A 47 -4.64 0.12 2.73
CA CYS A 47 -6.00 -0.26 3.12
C CYS A 47 -6.13 -0.73 4.58
N GLN A 48 -5.05 -1.21 5.20
CA GLN A 48 -5.06 -1.58 6.63
C GLN A 48 -5.33 -0.40 7.57
N TYR A 49 -5.16 0.85 7.08
CA TYR A 49 -5.29 2.05 7.91
C TYR A 49 -6.72 2.62 7.94
N LEU A 50 -7.66 2.06 7.19
CA LEU A 50 -9.08 2.41 7.33
C LEU A 50 -9.58 2.01 8.73
N ARG A 51 -10.40 2.87 9.34
CA ARG A 51 -10.79 2.72 10.77
C ARG A 51 -12.26 2.43 10.97
N SER A 52 -13.12 2.99 10.13
CA SER A 52 -14.58 2.84 10.26
C SER A 52 -15.09 1.63 9.47
N PRO A 53 -16.11 0.90 9.95
CA PRO A 53 -16.78 -0.15 9.20
C PRO A 53 -17.24 0.29 7.81
N GLU A 54 -17.73 1.53 7.66
CA GLU A 54 -18.21 2.11 6.41
C GLU A 54 -17.08 2.25 5.39
N GLN A 55 -15.91 2.72 5.82
CA GLN A 55 -14.71 2.77 4.99
C GLN A 55 -14.27 1.36 4.57
N CYS A 56 -14.25 0.41 5.52
CA CYS A 56 -13.86 -0.96 5.22
C CYS A 56 -14.81 -1.61 4.19
N ALA A 57 -16.13 -1.39 4.31
CA ALA A 57 -17.12 -1.93 3.39
C ALA A 57 -17.01 -1.35 1.96
N ARG A 58 -16.54 -0.10 1.82
CA ARG A 58 -16.39 0.59 0.53
C ARG A 58 -15.05 0.39 -0.15
N CYS A 59 -14.03 -0.09 0.57
CA CYS A 59 -12.70 -0.30 -0.01
C CYS A 59 -12.63 -1.60 -0.81
N LEU A 60 -12.17 -1.52 -2.06
CA LEU A 60 -12.09 -2.67 -2.97
C LEU A 60 -11.11 -3.76 -2.50
N ASN A 61 -10.22 -3.47 -1.53
CA ASN A 61 -9.13 -4.34 -1.10
C ASN A 61 -9.16 -4.75 0.38
N GLN A 62 -10.35 -4.88 0.98
CA GLN A 62 -10.48 -5.41 2.35
C GLN A 62 -10.70 -6.92 2.45
N GLU A 63 -11.24 -7.52 1.39
CA GLU A 63 -11.53 -8.95 1.34
C GLU A 63 -10.24 -9.79 1.41
N ALA A 64 -10.14 -10.62 2.46
CA ALA A 64 -8.92 -11.38 2.75
C ALA A 64 -8.64 -12.46 1.68
N SER A 65 -9.70 -13.09 1.17
CA SER A 65 -9.60 -14.13 0.13
C SER A 65 -9.05 -13.61 -1.19
N LEU A 66 -9.34 -12.35 -1.54
CA LEU A 66 -8.82 -11.69 -2.75
C LEU A 66 -7.45 -11.05 -2.55
N ARG A 67 -7.11 -10.64 -1.32
CA ARG A 67 -5.85 -9.95 -1.00
C ARG A 67 -4.62 -10.84 -1.16
N GLY A 68 -4.77 -12.13 -0.84
CA GLY A 68 -3.64 -13.05 -0.66
C GLY A 68 -2.91 -12.83 0.67
N THR A 69 -1.78 -13.53 0.84
CA THR A 69 -0.96 -13.49 2.05
C THR A 69 -0.05 -12.27 2.07
N VAL A 70 -0.09 -11.53 3.17
CA VAL A 70 0.80 -10.38 3.41
C VAL A 70 2.10 -10.87 4.04
N THR A 71 3.23 -10.37 3.55
CA THR A 71 4.57 -10.68 4.04
C THR A 71 5.28 -9.42 4.56
N SER A 72 6.40 -9.58 5.27
CA SER A 72 7.21 -8.44 5.74
C SER A 72 7.66 -7.51 4.60
N ASN A 73 7.88 -8.05 3.39
CA ASN A 73 8.32 -7.28 2.23
C ASN A 73 7.21 -6.43 1.60
N ASP A 74 5.95 -6.63 1.98
CA ASP A 74 4.82 -5.83 1.50
C ASP A 74 4.73 -4.47 2.20
N TYR A 75 5.26 -4.37 3.42
CA TYR A 75 5.31 -3.12 4.18
C TYR A 75 6.35 -2.14 3.60
N TYR A 76 6.38 -0.92 4.13
CA TYR A 76 7.51 -0.03 3.91
C TYR A 76 8.71 -0.58 4.68
N ALA A 77 9.91 -0.43 4.11
CA ALA A 77 11.13 -0.76 4.82
C ALA A 77 11.33 0.20 6.00
N GLU A 78 11.96 -0.29 7.07
CA GLU A 78 12.49 0.56 8.14
C GLU A 78 13.35 1.67 7.53
N ALA A 79 13.16 2.90 8.00
CA ALA A 79 13.97 4.01 7.55
C ALA A 79 15.43 3.73 7.94
N PRO A 80 16.41 3.96 7.04
CA PRO A 80 17.80 3.86 7.41
C PRO A 80 18.10 4.87 8.52
N LEU A 81 18.89 4.46 9.52
CA LEU A 81 19.41 5.38 10.52
C LEU A 81 20.31 6.40 9.83
N LEU A 82 19.88 7.65 9.81
CA LEU A 82 20.70 8.77 9.36
C LEU A 82 21.51 9.27 10.57
N ASP A 83 22.82 9.11 10.53
CA ASP A 83 23.71 9.83 11.44
C ASP A 83 23.76 11.28 10.99
N LEU A 84 22.92 12.12 11.62
CA LEU A 84 22.81 13.53 11.27
C LEU A 84 23.96 14.38 11.81
N GLY A 85 24.98 13.78 12.43
CA GLY A 85 26.14 14.50 12.95
C GLY A 85 25.72 15.49 14.03
N VAL A 86 25.98 15.17 15.29
CA VAL A 86 25.87 16.16 16.36
C VAL A 86 26.80 17.33 15.98
N ILE A 87 26.23 18.48 15.65
CA ILE A 87 26.99 19.73 15.53
C ILE A 87 27.57 19.95 16.92
N PRO A 88 28.90 19.85 17.12
CA PRO A 88 29.47 20.17 18.41
C PRO A 88 29.12 21.63 18.72
N PRO A 89 28.77 21.98 19.97
CA PRO A 89 28.51 23.36 20.33
C PRO A 89 29.73 24.19 19.92
N ALA A 90 29.49 25.29 19.21
CA ALA A 90 30.55 26.23 18.84
C ALA A 90 31.28 26.66 20.12
N ASP A 91 32.57 26.38 20.22
CA ASP A 91 33.43 26.87 21.28
C ASP A 91 33.37 28.41 21.25
N PRO A 92 32.84 29.08 22.29
CA PRO A 92 32.91 30.51 22.36
C PRO A 92 34.24 30.84 23.01
N LEU A 93 35.32 30.97 22.23
CA LEU A 93 36.49 31.82 22.56
C LEU A 93 37.59 31.70 21.49
N GLY A 94 37.80 32.82 20.80
CA GLY A 94 38.89 33.10 19.87
C GLY A 94 38.72 34.53 19.38
#